data_AF-A0AAD9JZ20-F1
#
_entry.id   AF-A0AAD9JZ20-F1
#
_cell.length_a   1.000
_cell.length_b   1.000
_cell.length_c   1.000
_cell.angle_alpha   90.00
_cell.angle_beta   90.00
_cell.angle_gamma   90.00
#
_symmetry.space_group_name_H-M   'P 1'
#
loop_
_entity.id
_entity.type
_entity.pdbx_description
1 polymer ?
#
loop_
_entity_poly.entity_id
_entity_poly.type
_entity_poly.pdbx_seq_one_letter_code
_entity_poly.pdbx_strand_id
1 'polypeptide(L)'
;MVIPVCSRLASVQRSINVCVTQTRAMSLSRHVLNKKRELPSLKSSYLAKRTATTANRLVLNKKKTPPGPKSLPLIGTLYKYIPYVGSYSMTDQQRTDTRRFKQYGPVVREEVIPGQVMYYVYDPALFPQVFSQEPKYPTRFAMEGFRAYRESRGQHPGFPNSFGEEWHKIRQPTNQLMLKRNVVSSYTRKQDIVAKDMIKLIDERRNDKNEVDDLLNILYRFGMEEHKIQE
;
A
#
# COMPACT_ATOMS: atom_id res chain seq x y z
N MET A 1 11.04 -0.83 4.67
CA MET A 1 10.50 -1.19 3.34
C MET A 1 9.99 -2.63 3.39
N VAL A 2 8.83 -2.93 2.80
CA VAL A 2 8.23 -4.29 2.82
C VAL A 2 8.36 -4.91 1.42
N ILE A 3 9.03 -6.06 1.32
CA ILE A 3 9.29 -6.75 0.06
C ILE A 3 8.56 -8.11 0.07
N PRO A 4 7.47 -8.30 -0.70
CA PRO A 4 6.83 -9.60 -0.84
C PRO A 4 7.64 -10.57 -1.69
N VAL A 5 7.65 -11.84 -1.26
CA VAL A 5 8.18 -13.01 -1.94
C VAL A 5 7.14 -14.13 -1.85
N CYS A 6 6.58 -14.53 -2.99
CA CYS A 6 5.66 -15.66 -3.05
C CYS A 6 6.47 -16.94 -3.36
N SER A 7 6.57 -17.88 -2.43
CA SER A 7 7.27 -19.16 -2.64
C SER A 7 6.28 -20.26 -3.00
N ARG A 8 6.65 -21.08 -3.99
CA ARG A 8 5.86 -22.18 -4.58
C ARG A 8 5.21 -23.08 -3.53
N LEU A 9 3.88 -23.13 -3.53
CA LEU A 9 3.11 -24.36 -3.32
C LEU A 9 1.95 -24.37 -4.32
N ALA A 10 2.10 -25.18 -5.36
CA ALA A 10 0.96 -25.67 -6.11
C ALA A 10 0.27 -26.72 -5.23
N SER A 11 -1.07 -26.72 -5.23
CA SER A 11 -1.95 -27.50 -4.35
C SER A 11 -2.04 -26.97 -2.91
N VAL A 12 -3.06 -26.13 -2.66
CA VAL A 12 -4.21 -26.41 -1.77
C VAL A 12 -5.12 -25.20 -1.95
N GLN A 13 -5.98 -25.27 -2.95
CA GLN A 13 -7.09 -24.35 -3.10
C GLN A 13 -8.33 -25.04 -2.56
N ARG A 14 -8.61 -24.85 -1.27
CA ARG A 14 -9.92 -25.13 -0.67
C ARG A 14 -10.14 -24.15 0.49
N SER A 15 -11.04 -23.20 0.23
CA SER A 15 -11.98 -22.60 1.18
C SER A 15 -11.43 -22.10 2.52
N ILE A 16 -11.09 -20.80 2.59
CA ILE A 16 -11.22 -20.04 3.84
C ILE A 16 -11.84 -18.68 3.49
N ASN A 17 -13.17 -18.59 3.67
CA ASN A 17 -13.88 -17.34 3.86
C ASN A 17 -13.50 -16.82 5.25
N VAL A 18 -12.75 -15.73 5.34
CA VAL A 18 -12.74 -14.89 6.55
C VAL A 18 -12.98 -13.46 6.10
N CYS A 19 -14.27 -13.17 5.94
CA CYS A 19 -14.83 -11.84 6.09
C CYS A 19 -15.01 -11.64 7.60
N VAL A 20 -14.28 -10.70 8.20
CA VAL A 20 -14.66 -10.13 9.49
C VAL A 20 -14.79 -8.63 9.27
N THR A 21 -16.01 -8.25 8.94
CA THR A 21 -16.55 -6.91 9.05
C THR A 21 -16.51 -6.46 10.51
N GLN A 22 -16.15 -5.20 10.73
CA GLN A 22 -16.69 -4.46 11.86
C GLN A 22 -17.44 -3.24 11.33
N THR A 23 -18.62 -3.06 11.89
CA THR A 23 -19.81 -2.44 11.30
C THR A 23 -19.86 -0.94 11.59
N ARG A 24 -20.13 -0.10 10.57
CA ARG A 24 -21.20 0.90 10.61
C ARG A 24 -21.51 1.50 9.22
N ALA A 25 -22.77 1.33 8.83
CA ALA A 25 -23.60 2.09 7.91
C ALA A 25 -23.08 2.37 6.48
N MET A 26 -23.66 1.69 5.49
CA MET A 26 -24.57 2.34 4.54
C MET A 26 -25.45 1.29 3.86
N SER A 27 -26.76 1.46 4.01
CA SER A 27 -27.79 0.74 3.28
C SER A 27 -27.69 1.06 1.80
N LEU A 28 -27.22 0.10 0.99
CA LEU A 28 -27.39 0.16 -0.45
C LEU A 28 -28.06 -1.13 -0.93
N SER A 29 -29.35 -0.95 -1.26
CA SER A 29 -30.24 -1.75 -2.11
C SER A 29 -29.92 -3.23 -2.33
N ARG A 30 -30.86 -4.07 -1.86
CA ARG A 30 -31.00 -5.52 -2.13
C ARG A 30 -30.99 -5.89 -3.64
N HIS A 31 -31.08 -4.93 -4.55
CA HIS A 31 -31.06 -5.13 -5.99
C HIS A 31 -29.69 -5.53 -6.59
N VAL A 32 -28.57 -5.34 -5.87
CA VAL A 32 -27.23 -5.67 -6.40
C VAL A 32 -26.84 -7.14 -6.14
N LEU A 33 -27.53 -7.84 -5.24
CA LEU A 33 -27.14 -9.18 -4.79
C LEU A 33 -27.60 -10.33 -5.69
N ASN A 34 -28.38 -10.08 -6.74
CA ASN A 34 -29.02 -11.16 -7.51
C ASN A 34 -28.39 -11.46 -8.89
N LYS A 35 -27.20 -10.92 -9.18
CA LYS A 35 -26.49 -11.26 -10.42
C LYS A 35 -25.43 -12.32 -10.12
N LYS A 36 -25.81 -13.60 -10.22
CA LYS A 36 -24.87 -14.72 -10.41
C LYS A 36 -24.08 -14.48 -11.71
N ARG A 37 -23.02 -13.67 -11.64
CA ARG A 37 -21.95 -13.65 -12.62
C ARG A 37 -20.78 -14.36 -11.97
N GLU A 38 -20.38 -15.50 -12.53
CA GLU A 38 -19.18 -16.19 -12.10
C GLU A 38 -18.02 -15.19 -12.08
N LEU A 39 -17.43 -15.01 -10.90
CA LEU A 39 -16.21 -14.23 -10.73
C LEU A 39 -15.13 -14.90 -11.56
N PRO A 40 -14.51 -14.22 -12.54
CA PRO A 40 -13.37 -14.78 -13.25
C PRO A 40 -12.32 -15.18 -12.21
N SER A 41 -11.85 -16.42 -12.26
CA SER A 41 -10.83 -16.93 -11.36
C SER A 41 -9.68 -15.93 -11.31
N LEU A 42 -9.38 -15.38 -10.13
CA LEU A 42 -8.26 -14.48 -9.89
C LEU A 42 -6.96 -15.19 -10.30
N LYS A 43 -6.53 -15.04 -11.56
CA LYS A 43 -5.25 -15.54 -12.07
C LYS A 43 -4.14 -14.59 -11.62
N SER A 44 -3.95 -14.49 -10.29
CA SER A 44 -2.82 -13.81 -9.63
C SER A 44 -1.51 -14.62 -9.75
N SER A 45 -1.42 -15.52 -10.73
CA SER A 45 -0.30 -16.44 -10.91
C SER A 45 0.88 -15.84 -11.69
N TYR A 46 0.67 -14.72 -12.38
CA TYR A 46 1.71 -14.07 -13.19
C TYR A 46 2.59 -13.09 -12.40
N LEU A 47 2.04 -12.39 -11.40
CA LEU A 47 2.76 -11.38 -10.62
C LEU A 47 3.63 -11.98 -9.50
N ALA A 48 3.20 -13.12 -8.93
CA ALA A 48 3.91 -13.82 -7.86
C ALA A 48 5.27 -14.42 -8.31
N LYS A 49 5.43 -14.75 -9.60
CA LYS A 49 6.54 -15.59 -10.08
C LYS A 49 7.87 -14.84 -10.28
N ARG A 50 7.87 -13.55 -10.61
CA ARG A 50 9.11 -12.80 -10.95
C ARG A 50 9.72 -12.04 -9.76
N THR A 51 8.90 -11.57 -8.82
CA THR A 51 9.37 -10.90 -7.59
C THR A 51 10.07 -11.86 -6.63
N ALA A 52 9.60 -13.11 -6.60
CA ALA A 52 10.12 -14.12 -5.69
C ALA A 52 11.59 -14.50 -5.97
N THR A 53 12.03 -14.42 -7.23
CA THR A 53 13.38 -14.86 -7.62
C THR A 53 14.47 -13.89 -7.17
N THR A 54 14.20 -12.58 -7.18
CA THR A 54 15.22 -11.56 -6.94
C THR A 54 15.41 -11.22 -5.46
N ALA A 55 14.32 -11.13 -4.68
CA ALA A 55 14.40 -10.86 -3.24
C ALA A 55 14.99 -12.05 -2.45
N ASN A 56 14.81 -13.28 -2.94
CA ASN A 56 15.53 -14.44 -2.40
C ASN A 56 17.05 -14.29 -2.57
N ARG A 57 17.54 -13.74 -3.68
CA ARG A 57 18.99 -13.56 -3.92
C ARG A 57 19.62 -12.50 -3.01
N LEU A 58 18.91 -11.42 -2.69
CA LEU A 58 19.37 -10.34 -1.80
C LEU A 58 19.69 -10.81 -0.39
N VAL A 59 18.82 -11.67 0.14
CA VAL A 59 18.84 -12.08 1.54
C VAL A 59 19.67 -13.35 1.74
N LEU A 60 19.71 -14.23 0.73
CA LEU A 60 20.36 -15.54 0.81
C LEU A 60 21.85 -15.55 0.49
N ASN A 61 22.47 -14.39 0.22
CA ASN A 61 23.93 -14.32 0.02
C ASN A 61 24.70 -14.70 1.31
N LYS A 62 24.03 -14.66 2.47
CA LYS A 62 24.44 -15.38 3.68
C LYS A 62 23.55 -16.61 3.83
N LYS A 63 24.14 -17.79 4.04
CA LYS A 63 23.48 -19.11 4.24
C LYS A 63 22.45 -19.19 5.38
N LYS A 64 22.07 -18.09 6.03
CA LYS A 64 21.11 -18.03 7.13
C LYS A 64 19.91 -17.19 6.71
N THR A 65 18.74 -17.81 6.69
CA THR A 65 17.45 -17.12 6.59
C THR A 65 17.34 -16.08 7.70
N PRO A 66 16.89 -14.84 7.42
CA PRO A 66 16.71 -13.83 8.46
C PRO A 66 15.77 -14.31 9.55
N PRO A 67 15.98 -13.86 10.79
CA PRO A 67 15.09 -14.17 11.90
C PRO A 67 13.70 -13.59 11.65
N GLY A 68 12.70 -14.16 12.31
CA GLY A 68 11.35 -13.64 12.26
C GLY A 68 10.34 -14.51 13.00
N PRO A 69 9.07 -14.07 13.04
CA PRO A 69 8.01 -14.79 13.74
C PRO A 69 7.82 -16.20 13.16
N LYS A 70 7.64 -17.18 14.06
CA LYS A 70 7.40 -18.57 13.67
C LYS A 70 6.06 -18.68 12.93
N SER A 71 6.14 -19.18 11.70
CA SER A 71 4.99 -19.53 10.87
C SER A 71 4.37 -20.84 11.36
N LEU A 72 3.06 -20.86 11.62
CA LEU A 72 2.32 -22.08 11.94
C LEU A 72 1.79 -22.73 10.65
N PRO A 73 1.65 -24.06 10.59
CA PRO A 73 1.02 -24.73 9.47
C PRO A 73 -0.38 -24.13 9.21
N LEU A 74 -0.75 -23.97 7.94
CA LEU A 74 -2.06 -23.50 7.45
C LEU A 74 -2.44 -22.03 7.72
N ILE A 75 -1.98 -21.41 8.80
CA ILE A 75 -2.34 -20.03 9.15
C ILE A 75 -1.18 -19.03 9.14
N GLY A 76 0.05 -19.49 8.93
CA GLY A 76 1.23 -18.62 8.88
C GLY A 76 1.43 -17.89 10.21
N THR A 77 1.63 -16.58 10.15
CA THR A 77 1.73 -15.71 11.34
C THR A 77 0.45 -14.94 11.65
N LEU A 78 -0.68 -15.24 10.98
CA LEU A 78 -1.96 -14.56 11.22
C LEU A 78 -2.40 -14.57 12.69
N TYR A 79 -2.06 -15.61 13.46
CA TYR A 79 -2.35 -15.70 14.89
C TYR A 79 -1.78 -14.52 15.70
N LYS A 80 -0.70 -13.88 15.23
CA LYS A 80 -0.12 -12.70 15.89
C LYS A 80 -0.97 -11.44 15.70
N TYR A 81 -1.90 -11.42 14.75
CA TYR A 81 -2.76 -10.27 14.43
C TYR A 81 -4.19 -10.44 14.96
N ILE A 82 -4.49 -11.54 15.65
CA ILE A 82 -5.82 -11.75 16.27
C ILE A 82 -6.02 -10.67 17.34
N PRO A 83 -7.15 -9.93 17.35
CA PRO A 83 -7.44 -8.94 18.39
C PRO A 83 -7.34 -9.53 19.80
N TYR A 84 -6.87 -8.73 20.77
CA TYR A 84 -6.71 -9.05 22.20
C TYR A 84 -5.64 -10.11 22.56
N VAL A 85 -5.46 -11.15 21.75
CA VAL A 85 -4.49 -12.24 21.98
C VAL A 85 -3.18 -12.01 21.24
N GLY A 86 -3.27 -11.42 20.05
CA GLY A 86 -2.15 -11.17 19.15
C GLY A 86 -1.23 -10.06 19.63
N SER A 87 0.06 -10.20 19.33
CA SER A 87 1.08 -9.18 19.64
C SER A 87 1.17 -8.07 18.60
N TYR A 88 0.54 -8.23 17.44
CA TYR A 88 0.63 -7.35 16.29
C TYR A 88 -0.71 -6.69 15.99
N SER A 89 -0.66 -5.49 15.41
CA SER A 89 -1.85 -4.76 14.97
C SER A 89 -1.86 -4.67 13.46
N MET A 90 -3.02 -4.92 12.86
CA MET A 90 -3.23 -4.70 11.42
C MET A 90 -3.46 -3.22 11.08
N THR A 91 -3.91 -2.43 12.05
CA THR A 91 -4.20 -1.00 11.87
C THR A 91 -3.02 -0.12 12.26
N ASP A 92 -2.19 -0.58 13.19
CA ASP A 92 -1.01 0.14 13.69
C ASP A 92 0.26 -0.58 13.23
N GLN A 93 0.64 -0.26 11.99
CA GLN A 93 1.83 -0.81 11.36
C GLN A 93 3.12 -0.31 12.05
N GLN A 94 3.15 0.93 12.53
CA GLN A 94 4.33 1.53 13.17
C GLN A 94 4.69 0.80 14.46
N ARG A 95 3.70 0.54 15.33
CA ARG A 95 3.90 -0.24 16.56
C ARG A 95 4.35 -1.66 16.25
N THR A 96 3.74 -2.28 15.24
CA THR A 96 4.07 -3.64 14.84
C THR A 96 5.49 -3.73 14.30
N ASP A 97 5.91 -2.79 13.45
CA ASP A 97 7.28 -2.72 12.91
C ASP A 97 8.32 -2.44 14.00
N THR A 98 8.01 -1.55 14.94
CA THR A 98 8.88 -1.31 16.11
C THR A 98 9.08 -2.60 16.91
N ARG A 99 8.01 -3.39 17.11
CA ARG A 99 8.08 -4.67 17.83
C ARG A 99 8.90 -5.71 17.04
N ARG A 100 8.68 -5.82 15.72
CA ARG A 100 9.45 -6.71 14.85
C ARG A 100 10.94 -6.37 14.90
N PHE A 101 11.29 -5.10 14.76
CA PHE A 101 12.68 -4.63 14.82
C PHE A 101 13.33 -4.93 16.17
N LYS A 102 12.67 -4.63 17.28
CA LYS A 102 13.20 -4.93 18.63
C LYS A 102 13.39 -6.43 18.87
N GLN A 103 12.52 -7.27 18.30
CA GLN A 103 12.55 -8.72 18.55
C GLN A 103 13.49 -9.49 17.62
N TYR A 104 13.57 -9.10 16.35
CA TYR A 104 14.27 -9.87 15.31
C TYR A 104 15.41 -9.08 14.64
N GLY A 105 15.50 -7.77 14.88
CA GLY A 105 16.58 -6.93 14.37
C GLY A 105 16.30 -6.29 13.00
N PRO A 106 17.37 -5.91 12.26
CA PRO A 106 17.29 -5.01 11.11
C PRO A 106 16.66 -5.61 9.85
N VAL A 107 16.62 -6.94 9.72
CA VAL A 107 15.99 -7.64 8.61
C VAL A 107 15.16 -8.77 9.17
N VAL A 108 13.87 -8.76 8.87
CA VAL A 108 12.90 -9.71 9.42
C VAL A 108 12.21 -10.46 8.29
N ARG A 109 12.19 -11.78 8.38
CA ARG A 109 11.45 -12.65 7.46
C ARG A 109 10.17 -13.12 8.13
N GLU A 110 9.02 -12.83 7.55
CA GLU A 110 7.72 -13.24 8.08
C GLU A 110 6.91 -13.94 6.99
N GLU A 111 6.34 -15.10 7.30
CA GLU A 111 5.38 -15.76 6.41
C GLU A 111 3.97 -15.47 6.93
N VAL A 112 3.37 -14.38 6.42
CA VAL A 112 2.09 -13.87 6.93
C VAL A 112 0.98 -14.90 6.73
N ILE A 113 0.90 -15.42 5.52
CA ILE A 113 0.00 -16.48 5.08
C ILE A 113 0.88 -17.58 4.49
N PRO A 114 0.56 -18.88 4.64
CA PRO A 114 1.38 -19.95 4.07
C PRO A 114 1.68 -19.73 2.60
N GLY A 115 2.95 -19.81 2.22
CA GLY A 115 3.46 -19.56 0.87
C GLY A 115 3.73 -18.08 0.54
N GLN A 116 3.27 -17.14 1.36
CA GLN A 116 3.50 -15.70 1.17
C GLN A 116 4.48 -15.16 2.22
N VAL A 117 5.74 -15.06 1.81
CA VAL A 117 6.85 -14.57 2.63
C VAL A 117 7.03 -13.07 2.40
N MET A 118 7.30 -12.35 3.47
CA MET A 118 7.50 -10.91 3.52
C MET A 118 8.84 -10.65 4.17
N TYR A 119 9.64 -9.80 3.55
CA TYR A 119 10.87 -9.29 4.14
C TYR A 119 10.67 -7.84 4.55
N TYR A 120 10.88 -7.57 5.84
CA TYR A 120 10.90 -6.23 6.40
C TYR A 120 12.35 -5.81 6.57
N VAL A 121 12.74 -4.73 5.89
CA VAL A 121 14.10 -4.17 5.98
C VAL A 121 14.01 -2.81 6.68
N TYR A 122 14.69 -2.72 7.82
CA TYR A 122 14.73 -1.55 8.70
C TYR A 122 16.08 -0.81 8.66
N ASP A 123 17.15 -1.49 8.25
CA ASP A 123 18.48 -0.88 8.12
C ASP A 123 18.61 -0.10 6.79
N PRO A 124 18.82 1.23 6.83
CA PRO A 124 18.99 2.04 5.64
C PRO A 124 20.24 1.67 4.83
N ALA A 125 21.28 1.10 5.44
CA ALA A 125 22.49 0.67 4.73
C ALA A 125 22.19 -0.45 3.69
N LEU A 126 21.09 -1.18 3.87
CA LEU A 126 20.64 -2.22 2.94
C LEU A 126 19.78 -1.69 1.79
N PHE A 127 19.28 -0.45 1.88
CA PHE A 127 18.38 0.10 0.85
C PHE A 127 19.05 0.19 -0.53
N PRO A 128 20.30 0.70 -0.69
CA PRO A 128 20.94 0.74 -2.00
C PRO A 128 21.03 -0.65 -2.64
N GLN A 129 21.32 -1.68 -1.84
CA GLN A 129 21.39 -3.06 -2.31
C GLN A 129 20.02 -3.55 -2.77
N VAL A 130 18.96 -3.30 -1.98
CA VAL A 130 17.58 -3.66 -2.33
C VAL A 130 17.16 -3.00 -3.64
N PHE A 131 17.34 -1.69 -3.75
CA PHE A 131 16.96 -0.93 -4.95
C PHE A 131 17.80 -1.30 -6.17
N SER A 132 19.08 -1.65 -6.00
CA SER A 132 19.93 -2.08 -7.12
C SER A 132 19.46 -3.38 -7.78
N GLN A 133 18.70 -4.21 -7.05
CA GLN A 133 18.13 -5.45 -7.56
C GLN A 133 16.65 -5.33 -7.95
N GLU A 134 16.10 -4.12 -7.94
CA GLU A 134 14.74 -3.92 -8.42
C GLU A 134 14.64 -4.27 -9.91
N PRO A 135 13.64 -5.07 -10.34
CA PRO A 135 13.46 -5.35 -11.75
C PRO A 135 13.13 -4.08 -12.54
N LYS A 136 13.41 -4.09 -13.85
CA LYS A 136 13.08 -2.98 -14.78
C LYS A 136 11.66 -2.42 -14.58
N TYR A 137 10.70 -3.29 -14.28
CA TYR A 137 9.34 -2.91 -13.92
C TYR A 137 9.08 -3.28 -12.45
N PRO A 138 9.06 -2.29 -11.53
CA PRO A 138 8.71 -2.48 -10.13
C PRO A 138 7.40 -3.23 -9.97
N THR A 139 7.35 -4.16 -9.02
CA THR A 139 6.11 -4.84 -8.65
C THR A 139 5.69 -4.39 -7.26
N ARG A 140 4.40 -4.16 -7.08
CA ARG A 140 3.77 -3.68 -5.86
C ARG A 140 2.60 -4.57 -5.49
N PHE A 141 2.11 -4.45 -4.26
CA PHE A 141 0.81 -5.02 -3.90
C PHE A 141 -0.29 -4.38 -4.72
N ALA A 142 -1.11 -5.21 -5.36
CA ALA A 142 -2.29 -4.75 -6.06
C ALA A 142 -3.38 -4.34 -5.07
N MET A 143 -4.08 -3.25 -5.38
CA MET A 143 -5.30 -2.89 -4.67
C MET A 143 -6.48 -3.60 -5.32
N GLU A 144 -6.59 -4.91 -5.05
CA GLU A 144 -7.52 -5.82 -5.75
C GLU A 144 -8.97 -5.35 -5.71
N GLY A 145 -9.43 -4.74 -4.60
CA GLY A 145 -10.78 -4.18 -4.50
C GLY A 145 -11.04 -3.05 -5.52
N PHE A 146 -10.11 -2.11 -5.63
CA PHE A 146 -10.21 -1.02 -6.61
C PHE A 146 -10.11 -1.54 -8.05
N ARG A 147 -9.21 -2.50 -8.27
CA ARG A 147 -9.06 -3.14 -9.58
C ARG A 147 -10.36 -3.82 -10.01
N ALA A 148 -10.90 -4.70 -9.18
CA ALA A 148 -12.14 -5.42 -9.45
C ALA A 148 -13.31 -4.46 -9.70
N TYR A 149 -13.41 -3.38 -8.92
CA TYR A 149 -14.41 -2.34 -9.12
C TYR A 149 -14.32 -1.72 -10.52
N ARG A 150 -13.13 -1.29 -10.96
CA ARG A 150 -12.95 -0.66 -12.28
C ARG A 150 -13.18 -1.63 -13.43
N GLU A 151 -12.66 -2.84 -13.31
CA GLU A 151 -12.85 -3.91 -14.31
C GLU A 151 -14.33 -4.26 -14.47
N SER A 152 -15.11 -4.31 -13.37
CA SER A 152 -16.56 -4.56 -13.42
C SER A 152 -17.35 -3.49 -14.20
N ARG A 153 -16.76 -2.31 -14.38
CA ARG A 153 -17.31 -1.16 -15.12
C ARG A 153 -16.68 -1.01 -16.51
N GLY A 154 -15.85 -1.95 -16.95
CA GLY A 154 -15.12 -1.85 -18.22
C GLY A 154 -14.09 -0.72 -18.24
N GLN A 155 -13.63 -0.26 -17.07
CA GLN A 155 -12.63 0.80 -16.95
C GLN A 155 -11.23 0.23 -16.78
N HIS A 156 -10.23 0.99 -17.27
CA HIS A 156 -8.83 0.68 -17.05
C HIS A 156 -8.49 0.68 -15.53
N PRO A 157 -7.71 -0.28 -14.99
CA PRO A 157 -7.36 -0.35 -13.56
C PRO A 157 -6.67 0.92 -13.02
N GLY A 158 -5.98 1.63 -13.90
CA GLY A 158 -5.32 2.91 -13.62
C GLY A 158 -3.86 2.75 -13.20
N PHE A 159 -3.15 3.87 -13.10
CA PHE A 159 -1.71 3.88 -12.82
C PHE A 159 -1.31 3.06 -11.57
N PRO A 160 -2.00 3.18 -10.40
CA PRO A 160 -1.62 2.42 -9.20
C PRO A 160 -1.78 0.90 -9.31
N ASN A 161 -2.68 0.43 -10.19
CA ASN A 161 -2.98 -1.00 -10.39
C ASN A 161 -2.46 -1.53 -11.73
N SER A 162 -1.67 -0.74 -12.45
CA SER A 162 -0.95 -1.17 -13.65
C SER A 162 0.38 -1.82 -13.26
N PHE A 163 0.80 -2.85 -14.00
CA PHE A 163 2.04 -3.57 -13.72
C PHE A 163 2.85 -3.82 -15.00
N GLY A 164 4.14 -4.12 -14.85
CA GLY A 164 4.98 -4.50 -15.98
C GLY A 164 5.11 -3.41 -17.04
N GLU A 165 4.98 -3.79 -18.31
CA GLU A 165 5.12 -2.89 -19.44
C GLU A 165 3.97 -1.86 -19.53
N GLU A 166 2.75 -2.23 -19.15
CA GLU A 166 1.61 -1.32 -19.10
C GLU A 166 1.87 -0.17 -18.14
N TRP A 167 2.36 -0.50 -16.93
CA TRP A 167 2.81 0.52 -15.97
C TRP A 167 3.88 1.42 -16.58
N HIS A 168 4.86 0.87 -17.28
CA HIS A 168 5.94 1.64 -17.89
C HIS A 168 5.44 2.60 -18.97
N LYS A 169 4.49 2.15 -19.82
CA LYS A 169 3.84 2.98 -20.85
C LYS A 169 3.14 4.20 -20.27
N ILE A 170 2.54 4.06 -19.09
CA ILE A 170 1.90 5.19 -18.38
C ILE A 170 2.96 6.03 -17.64
N ARG A 171 3.93 5.37 -16.98
CA ARG A 171 4.94 6.03 -16.14
C ARG A 171 5.85 6.95 -16.95
N GLN A 172 6.31 6.50 -18.11
CA GLN A 172 7.28 7.23 -18.92
C GLN A 172 6.78 8.66 -19.26
N PRO A 173 5.62 8.87 -19.91
CA PRO A 173 5.13 10.22 -20.19
C PRO A 173 4.74 10.97 -18.92
N THR A 174 4.13 10.31 -17.92
CA THR A 174 3.75 10.95 -16.65
C THR A 174 4.95 11.59 -15.96
N ASN A 175 6.11 10.92 -15.93
CA ASN A 175 7.32 11.48 -15.36
C ASN A 175 7.78 12.76 -16.08
N GLN A 176 7.65 12.79 -17.41
CA GLN A 176 8.02 13.95 -18.22
C GLN A 176 7.09 15.14 -17.94
N LEU A 177 5.80 14.86 -17.71
CA LEU A 177 4.77 15.87 -17.53
C LEU A 177 4.59 16.34 -16.08
N MET A 178 5.04 15.58 -15.09
CA MET A 178 4.77 15.90 -13.68
C MET A 178 6.03 16.05 -12.82
N LEU A 179 7.12 15.37 -13.16
CA LEU A 179 8.31 15.28 -12.29
C LEU A 179 9.53 16.03 -12.83
N LYS A 180 9.44 16.58 -14.04
CA LYS A 180 10.51 17.44 -14.58
C LYS A 180 10.55 18.77 -13.83
N ARG A 181 11.76 19.22 -13.47
CA ARG A 181 11.98 20.46 -12.74
C ARG A 181 11.26 21.67 -13.35
N ASN A 182 11.40 21.89 -14.66
CA ASN A 182 10.76 23.03 -15.34
C ASN A 182 9.22 22.95 -15.28
N VAL A 183 8.65 21.75 -15.37
CA VAL A 183 7.20 21.56 -15.27
C VAL A 183 6.74 21.81 -13.83
N VAL A 184 7.43 21.25 -12.84
CA VAL A 184 7.13 21.49 -11.41
C VAL A 184 7.21 22.99 -11.08
N SER A 185 8.26 23.69 -11.54
CA SER A 185 8.42 25.13 -11.33
C SER A 185 7.30 25.96 -11.94
N SER A 186 6.65 25.48 -13.01
CA SER A 186 5.52 26.21 -13.62
C SER A 186 4.28 26.27 -12.71
N TYR A 187 4.15 25.33 -11.75
CA TYR A 187 3.05 25.30 -10.78
C TYR A 187 3.31 26.16 -9.55
N THR A 188 4.58 26.53 -9.28
CA THR A 188 4.97 27.22 -8.05
C THR A 188 4.19 28.52 -7.82
N ARG A 189 3.98 29.33 -8.86
CA ARG A 189 3.19 30.58 -8.73
C ARG A 189 1.74 30.31 -8.31
N LYS A 190 1.11 29.27 -8.87
CA LYS A 190 -0.27 28.92 -8.53
C LYS A 190 -0.36 28.37 -7.11
N GLN A 191 0.60 27.51 -6.73
CA GLN A 191 0.70 26.98 -5.37
C GLN A 191 0.97 28.07 -4.33
N ASP A 192 1.77 29.09 -4.66
CA ASP A 192 2.04 30.24 -3.78
C ASP A 192 0.79 31.07 -3.50
N ILE A 193 -0.08 31.28 -4.50
CA ILE A 193 -1.36 31.96 -4.31
C ILE A 193 -2.22 31.20 -3.30
N VAL A 194 -2.41 29.90 -3.54
CA VAL A 194 -3.20 29.02 -2.68
C VAL A 194 -2.62 28.93 -1.26
N ALA A 195 -1.29 28.90 -1.13
CA ALA A 195 -0.61 28.92 0.16
C ALA A 195 -0.84 30.24 0.92
N LYS A 196 -0.80 31.38 0.23
CA LYS A 196 -1.11 32.70 0.82
C LYS A 196 -2.56 32.79 1.28
N ASP A 197 -3.50 32.27 0.50
CA ASP A 197 -4.92 32.23 0.89
C ASP A 197 -5.14 31.35 2.12
N MET A 198 -4.45 30.20 2.21
CA MET A 198 -4.45 29.37 3.42
C MET A 198 -3.89 30.12 4.64
N ILE A 199 -2.76 30.82 4.49
CA ILE A 199 -2.16 31.61 5.59
C ILE A 199 -3.15 32.68 6.07
N LYS A 200 -3.77 33.40 5.14
CA LYS A 200 -4.79 34.40 5.47
C LYS A 200 -5.97 33.78 6.24
N LEU A 201 -6.46 32.62 5.79
CA LEU A 201 -7.54 31.90 6.48
C LEU A 201 -7.14 31.43 7.88
N ILE A 202 -5.88 31.02 8.06
CA ILE A 202 -5.34 30.66 9.38
C ILE A 202 -5.36 31.89 10.28
N ASP A 203 -4.88 33.03 9.81
CA ASP A 203 -4.82 34.27 10.60
C ASP A 203 -6.22 34.79 10.98
N GLU A 204 -7.21 34.69 10.08
CA GLU A 204 -8.61 35.04 10.36
C GLU A 204 -9.28 34.12 11.39
N ARG A 205 -8.81 32.87 11.54
CA ARG A 205 -9.41 31.86 12.44
C ARG A 205 -8.64 31.67 13.74
N ARG A 206 -7.63 32.49 14.01
CA ARG A 206 -6.92 32.47 15.30
C ARG A 206 -7.87 32.94 16.40
N ASN A 207 -7.91 32.17 17.48
CA ASN A 207 -8.59 32.57 18.71
C ASN A 207 -7.69 33.50 19.55
N ASP A 208 -8.19 33.96 20.71
CA ASP A 208 -7.47 34.87 21.61
C ASP A 208 -6.15 34.28 22.15
N LYS A 209 -5.95 32.96 22.04
CA LYS A 209 -4.70 32.26 22.43
C LYS A 209 -3.73 32.09 21.25
N ASN A 210 -4.02 32.67 20.09
CA ASN A 210 -3.30 32.49 18.83
C ASN A 210 -3.32 31.04 18.29
N GLU A 211 -4.34 30.25 18.65
CA GLU A 211 -4.53 28.88 18.20
C GLU A 211 -5.66 28.79 17.17
N VAL A 212 -5.66 27.72 16.36
CA VAL A 212 -6.72 27.42 15.39
C VAL A 212 -7.37 26.09 15.77
N ASP A 213 -8.65 26.13 16.15
CA ASP A 213 -9.35 24.98 16.72
C ASP A 213 -9.48 23.79 15.75
N ASP A 214 -9.65 24.04 14.44
CA ASP A 214 -9.79 23.01 13.39
C ASP A 214 -8.79 23.20 12.25
N LEU A 215 -7.51 23.17 12.59
CA LEU A 215 -6.42 23.30 11.61
C LEU A 215 -6.43 22.16 10.58
N LEU A 216 -6.80 20.94 10.98
CA LEU A 216 -6.76 19.77 10.10
C LEU A 216 -7.72 19.93 8.91
N ASN A 217 -8.92 20.45 9.14
CA ASN A 217 -9.86 20.75 8.07
C ASN A 217 -9.32 21.81 7.11
N ILE A 218 -8.67 22.86 7.62
CA ILE A 218 -8.01 23.86 6.78
C ILE A 218 -6.93 23.20 5.91
N LEU A 219 -6.12 22.33 6.47
CA LEU A 219 -5.08 21.58 5.73
C LEU A 219 -5.68 20.63 4.68
N TYR A 220 -6.81 19.97 4.98
CA TYR A 220 -7.51 19.15 4.00
C TYR A 220 -8.05 19.99 2.84
N ARG A 221 -8.65 21.15 3.14
CA ARG A 221 -9.12 22.08 2.11
C ARG A 221 -7.97 22.58 1.24
N PHE A 222 -6.85 22.96 1.84
CA PHE A 222 -5.64 23.35 1.12
C PHE A 222 -5.09 22.23 0.23
N GLY A 223 -5.02 21.00 0.74
CA GLY A 223 -4.52 19.85 -0.02
C GLY A 223 -5.42 19.43 -1.18
N MET A 224 -6.73 19.70 -1.08
CA MET A 224 -7.70 19.37 -2.12
C MET A 224 -7.94 20.51 -3.09
N GLU A 225 -7.77 21.77 -2.64
CA GLU A 225 -8.19 23.01 -3.28
C GLU A 225 -9.10 22.76 -4.48
N GLU A 226 -10.31 22.31 -4.12
CA GLU A 226 -11.45 22.27 -4.99
C GLU A 226 -11.64 23.70 -5.50
N HIS A 227 -11.71 23.83 -6.82
CA HIS A 227 -11.98 25.08 -7.51
C HIS A 227 -13.42 25.54 -7.25
N LYS A 228 -13.79 25.83 -6.00
CA LYS A 228 -15.08 26.39 -5.57
C LYS A 228 -14.91 27.19 -4.28
N ILE A 229 -14.19 28.30 -4.38
CA ILE A 229 -14.47 29.47 -3.54
C ILE A 229 -15.43 30.33 -4.36
N GLN A 230 -16.71 29.94 -4.35
CA GLN A 230 -17.92 30.76 -4.60
C GLN A 230 -19.10 29.79 -4.84
N GLU A 231 -19.76 29.44 -3.74
CA GLU A 231 -21.22 29.41 -3.54
C GLU A 231 -21.52 29.02 -2.09
#